data_AF-A0A074J771-F1
#
_entry.id   AF-A0A074J771-F1
#
_cell.length_a   1.000
_cell.length_b   1.000
_cell.length_c   1.000
_cell.angle_alpha   90.00
_cell.angle_beta   90.00
_cell.angle_gamma   90.00
#
_symmetry.space_group_name_H-M   'P 1'
#
loop_
_entity.id
_entity.type
_entity.pdbx_description
1 polymer ?
#
loop_
_entity_poly.entity_id
_entity_poly.type
_entity_poly.pdbx_seq_one_letter_code
_entity_poly.pdbx_strand_id
1 'polypeptide(L)'
;MATKKSPPGMNMAGCMPVPNVEGMSSMMAPQLKMMEAVISQNIEVLDFLKSRFERDQEMVGKLADEADPLKAMSLWGEFWQRTASDYATEMSKLATSMTSIAERAVRSATEEGEAIAKATSGK
;
A
#
# COMPACT_ATOMS: atom_id res chain seq x y z
N MET A 1 -63.38 12.68 16.34
CA MET A 1 -62.01 13.11 15.96
C MET A 1 -61.16 11.86 15.81
N ALA A 2 -60.65 11.57 14.61
CA ALA A 2 -59.80 10.41 14.36
C ALA A 2 -58.46 10.89 13.79
N THR A 3 -57.40 10.74 14.59
CA THR A 3 -56.01 11.01 14.21
C THR A 3 -55.53 9.95 13.22
N LYS A 4 -55.31 10.34 11.95
CA LYS A 4 -54.60 9.50 10.97
C LYS A 4 -53.15 9.36 11.42
N LYS A 5 -52.73 8.13 11.74
CA LYS A 5 -51.32 7.76 11.92
C LYS A 5 -50.62 7.86 10.56
N SER A 6 -49.58 8.69 10.47
CA SER A 6 -48.66 8.67 9.32
C SER A 6 -47.84 7.37 9.32
N PRO A 7 -47.50 6.81 8.15
CA PRO A 7 -46.62 5.64 8.07
C PRO A 7 -45.20 6.02 8.55
N PRO A 8 -44.45 5.08 9.15
CA PRO A 8 -43.06 5.32 9.48
C PRO A 8 -42.24 5.40 8.19
N GLY A 9 -41.59 6.54 7.95
CA GLY A 9 -40.63 6.69 6.84
C GLY A 9 -40.70 7.99 6.04
N MET A 10 -41.62 8.90 6.33
CA MET A 10 -41.71 10.17 5.58
C MET A 10 -41.23 11.35 6.41
N ASN A 11 -39.92 11.57 6.45
CA ASN A 11 -39.35 12.86 6.78
C ASN A 11 -39.10 13.64 5.49
N MET A 12 -39.97 14.61 5.24
CA MET A 12 -39.86 15.61 4.17
C MET A 12 -38.80 16.64 4.55
N ALA A 13 -37.52 16.28 4.40
CA ALA A 13 -36.41 17.21 4.46
C ALA A 13 -35.34 16.78 3.43
N GLY A 14 -35.25 17.51 2.32
CA GLY A 14 -34.05 17.66 1.49
C GLY A 14 -33.26 16.42 1.12
N CYS A 15 -33.67 15.73 0.05
CA CYS A 15 -32.87 15.08 -1.00
C CYS A 15 -31.38 14.76 -0.77
N MET A 16 -31.01 14.06 0.31
CA MET A 16 -29.79 13.25 0.32
C MET A 16 -30.15 11.86 0.81
N PRO A 17 -29.94 10.79 0.00
CA PRO A 17 -30.05 9.44 0.50
C PRO A 17 -29.09 9.33 1.69
N VAL A 18 -29.60 9.03 2.88
CA VAL A 18 -28.74 8.62 3.99
C VAL A 18 -28.04 7.36 3.50
N PRO A 19 -26.70 7.32 3.39
CA PRO A 19 -26.01 6.16 2.84
C PRO A 19 -26.39 4.94 3.69
N ASN A 20 -26.95 3.91 3.06
CA ASN A 20 -27.12 2.61 3.70
C ASN A 20 -25.74 2.19 4.24
N VAL A 21 -25.65 1.68 5.47
CA VAL A 21 -24.38 1.28 6.11
C VAL A 21 -23.61 0.29 5.22
N GLU A 22 -24.35 -0.53 4.48
CA GLU A 22 -23.85 -1.45 3.46
C GLU A 22 -23.22 -0.73 2.25
N GLY A 23 -23.82 0.37 1.80
CA GLY A 23 -23.27 1.23 0.74
C GLY A 23 -22.07 2.06 1.21
N MET A 24 -22.00 2.43 2.48
CA MET A 24 -20.81 3.05 3.08
C MET A 24 -19.64 2.07 3.14
N SER A 25 -19.92 0.79 3.45
CA SER A 25 -18.89 -0.26 3.49
C SER A 25 -18.30 -0.57 2.10
N SER A 26 -19.12 -0.53 1.04
CA SER A 26 -18.66 -0.77 -0.33
C SER A 26 -17.79 0.38 -0.86
N MET A 27 -18.08 1.63 -0.48
CA MET A 27 -17.28 2.80 -0.88
C MET A 27 -15.88 2.85 -0.24
N MET A 28 -15.72 2.24 0.94
CA MET A 28 -14.43 2.20 1.64
C MET A 28 -13.55 1.02 1.21
N ALA A 29 -14.12 0.00 0.54
CA ALA A 29 -13.42 -1.24 0.21
C ALA A 29 -12.16 -1.05 -0.66
N PRO A 30 -12.12 -0.19 -1.70
CA PRO A 30 -10.88 0.05 -2.46
C PRO A 30 -9.81 0.75 -1.64
N GLN A 31 -10.22 1.71 -0.80
CA GLN A 31 -9.32 2.48 0.05
C GLN A 31 -8.63 1.57 1.08
N LEU A 32 -9.38 0.63 1.66
CA LEU A 32 -8.84 -0.39 2.58
C LEU A 32 -7.87 -1.34 1.87
N LYS A 33 -8.22 -1.87 0.69
CA LYS A 33 -7.33 -2.74 -0.09
C LYS A 33 -6.04 -2.05 -0.51
N MET A 34 -6.12 -0.76 -0.88
CA MET A 34 -4.94 0.06 -1.18
C MET A 34 -4.06 0.22 0.05
N MET A 35 -4.65 0.53 1.21
CA MET A 35 -3.93 0.67 2.48
C MET A 35 -3.23 -0.64 2.87
N GLU A 36 -3.92 -1.78 2.78
CA GLU A 36 -3.33 -3.10 3.03
C GLU A 36 -2.13 -3.39 2.11
N ALA A 37 -2.22 -3.04 0.83
CA ALA A 37 -1.12 -3.21 -0.12
C ALA A 37 0.08 -2.32 0.21
N VAL A 38 -0.16 -1.06 0.58
CA VAL A 38 0.90 -0.14 1.01
C VAL A 38 1.57 -0.63 2.29
N ILE A 39 0.80 -1.08 3.28
CA ILE A 39 1.34 -1.63 4.53
C ILE A 39 2.17 -2.89 4.24
N SER A 40 1.68 -3.79 3.39
CA SER A 40 2.41 -4.99 3.00
C SER A 40 3.74 -4.65 2.33
N GLN A 41 3.75 -3.67 1.42
CA GLN A 41 4.97 -3.22 0.77
C GLN A 41 5.95 -2.56 1.77
N ASN A 42 5.45 -1.82 2.76
CA ASN A 42 6.30 -1.26 3.82
C ASN A 42 6.95 -2.34 4.68
N ILE A 43 6.22 -3.42 4.99
CA ILE A 43 6.76 -4.56 5.73
C ILE A 43 7.91 -5.20 4.95
N GLU A 44 7.73 -5.43 3.64
CA GLU A 44 8.80 -6.00 2.80
C GLU A 44 10.06 -5.13 2.78
N VAL A 45 9.91 -3.81 2.69
CA VAL A 45 11.05 -2.87 2.73
C VAL A 45 11.76 -2.91 4.09
N LEU A 46 11.01 -3.01 5.19
CA LEU A 46 11.59 -3.12 6.52
C LEU A 46 12.34 -4.44 6.72
N ASP A 47 11.81 -5.54 6.22
CA ASP A 47 12.48 -6.85 6.25
C ASP A 47 13.77 -6.85 5.41
N PHE A 48 13.75 -6.18 4.25
CA PHE A 48 14.95 -5.95 3.46
C PHE A 48 16.01 -5.15 4.26
N LEU A 49 15.62 -4.02 4.87
CA LEU A 49 16.54 -3.17 5.64
C LEU A 49 17.15 -3.94 6.81
N LYS A 50 16.35 -4.70 7.53
CA LYS A 50 16.82 -5.57 8.62
C LYS A 50 17.86 -6.57 8.10
N SER A 51 17.53 -7.32 7.06
CA SER A 51 18.43 -8.33 6.46
C SER A 51 19.69 -7.69 5.88
N ARG A 52 19.61 -6.43 5.42
CA ARG A 52 20.77 -5.66 4.96
C ARG A 52 21.68 -5.28 6.12
N PHE A 53 21.14 -4.80 7.23
CA PHE A 53 21.92 -4.43 8.42
C PHE A 53 22.55 -5.63 9.13
N GLU A 54 21.88 -6.78 9.15
CA GLU A 54 22.48 -8.02 9.67
C GLU A 54 23.72 -8.41 8.86
N ARG A 55 23.66 -8.29 7.52
CA ARG A 55 24.81 -8.50 6.63
C ARG A 55 25.89 -7.43 6.77
N ASP A 56 25.52 -6.18 7.06
CA ASP A 56 26.48 -5.12 7.40
C ASP A 56 27.32 -5.51 8.61
N GLN A 57 26.66 -5.92 9.69
CA GLN A 57 27.35 -6.32 10.92
C GLN A 57 28.26 -7.51 10.69
N GLU A 58 27.80 -8.53 9.97
CA GLU A 58 28.62 -9.70 9.65
C GLU A 58 29.88 -9.31 8.87
N MET A 59 29.75 -8.40 7.90
CA MET A 59 30.88 -7.92 7.08
C MET A 59 31.87 -7.11 7.92
N VAL A 60 31.39 -6.22 8.78
CA VAL A 60 32.24 -5.46 9.71
C VAL A 60 33.01 -6.40 10.64
N GLY A 61 32.36 -7.47 11.13
CA GLY A 61 33.03 -8.51 11.90
C GLY A 61 34.17 -9.18 11.12
N LYS A 62 33.90 -9.59 9.87
CA LYS A 62 34.93 -10.19 8.99
C LYS A 62 36.10 -9.24 8.74
N LEU A 63 35.85 -7.94 8.57
CA LEU A 63 36.91 -6.95 8.41
C LEU A 63 37.74 -6.75 9.68
N ALA A 64 37.12 -6.82 10.85
CA ALA A 64 37.83 -6.71 12.12
C ALA A 64 38.76 -7.91 12.37
N ASP A 65 38.39 -9.09 11.89
CA ASP A 65 39.14 -10.33 12.05
C ASP A 65 40.19 -10.57 10.95
N GLU A 66 40.15 -9.83 9.83
CA GLU A 66 41.06 -10.01 8.70
C GLU A 66 42.39 -9.27 8.91
N ALA A 67 43.48 -10.04 8.99
CA ALA A 67 44.82 -9.52 9.21
C ALA A 67 45.55 -9.13 7.90
N ASP A 68 45.10 -9.64 6.75
CA ASP A 68 45.68 -9.32 5.44
C ASP A 68 45.04 -8.04 4.86
N PRO A 69 45.81 -6.94 4.72
CA PRO A 69 45.29 -5.67 4.22
C PRO A 69 44.71 -5.76 2.80
N LEU A 70 45.25 -6.63 1.94
CA LEU A 70 44.74 -6.78 0.57
C LEU A 70 43.38 -7.48 0.55
N LYS A 71 43.19 -8.48 1.40
CA LYS A 71 41.88 -9.15 1.57
C LYS A 71 40.87 -8.22 2.23
N ALA A 72 41.27 -7.48 3.26
CA ALA A 72 40.40 -6.49 3.89
C ALA A 72 39.91 -5.43 2.88
N MET A 73 40.78 -4.94 1.99
CA MET A 73 40.39 -4.01 0.92
C MET A 73 39.46 -4.65 -0.11
N SER A 74 39.66 -5.93 -0.46
CA SER A 74 38.73 -6.67 -1.34
C SER A 74 37.35 -6.79 -0.70
N LEU A 75 37.28 -7.21 0.56
CA LEU A 75 36.02 -7.33 1.33
C LEU A 75 35.29 -5.99 1.42
N TRP A 76 36.02 -4.90 1.65
CA TRP A 76 35.47 -3.54 1.66
C TRP A 76 34.91 -3.11 0.30
N GLY A 77 35.59 -3.45 -0.80
CA GLY A 77 35.10 -3.17 -2.14
C GLY A 77 33.83 -3.97 -2.48
N GLU A 78 33.86 -5.28 -2.25
CA GLU A 78 32.72 -6.18 -2.44
C GLU A 78 31.50 -5.74 -1.63
N PHE A 79 31.74 -5.25 -0.41
CA PHE A 79 30.71 -4.70 0.44
C PHE A 79 29.96 -3.55 -0.24
N TRP A 80 30.67 -2.51 -0.69
CA TRP A 80 30.03 -1.35 -1.31
C TRP A 80 29.34 -1.71 -2.63
N GLN A 81 29.94 -2.60 -3.43
CA GLN A 81 29.33 -3.08 -4.66
C GLN A 81 28.02 -3.82 -4.38
N ARG A 82 28.01 -4.76 -3.42
CA ARG A 82 26.80 -5.48 -3.01
C ARG A 82 25.77 -4.54 -2.41
N THR A 83 26.19 -3.58 -1.58
CA THR A 83 25.32 -2.55 -1.00
C THR A 83 24.55 -1.81 -2.08
N ALA A 84 25.27 -1.26 -3.06
CA ALA A 84 24.66 -0.49 -4.13
C ALA A 84 23.70 -1.35 -4.97
N SER A 85 24.10 -2.58 -5.29
CA SER A 85 23.29 -3.52 -6.06
C SER A 85 22.00 -3.93 -5.34
N ASP A 86 22.08 -4.20 -4.05
CA ASP A 86 20.93 -4.61 -3.24
C ASP A 86 19.90 -3.48 -3.12
N TYR A 87 20.36 -2.26 -2.81
CA TYR A 87 19.46 -1.09 -2.76
C TYR A 87 18.85 -0.77 -4.12
N ALA A 88 19.62 -0.84 -5.21
CA ALA A 88 19.08 -0.60 -6.54
C ALA A 88 17.97 -1.61 -6.90
N THR A 89 18.18 -2.88 -6.51
CA THR A 89 17.22 -3.96 -6.74
C THR A 89 15.94 -3.73 -5.92
N GLU A 90 16.07 -3.48 -4.62
CA GLU A 90 14.90 -3.28 -3.75
C GLU A 90 14.12 -2.01 -4.13
N MET A 91 14.80 -0.93 -4.49
CA MET A 91 14.14 0.30 -4.94
C MET A 91 13.41 0.10 -6.27
N SER A 92 13.97 -0.71 -7.18
CA SER A 92 13.27 -1.07 -8.43
C SER A 92 12.02 -1.89 -8.14
N LYS A 93 12.12 -2.88 -7.24
CA LYS A 93 10.98 -3.69 -6.80
C LYS A 93 9.90 -2.81 -6.17
N LEU A 94 10.27 -1.92 -5.25
CA LEU A 94 9.37 -0.96 -4.62
C LEU A 94 8.67 -0.07 -5.64
N ALA A 95 9.40 0.48 -6.61
CA ALA A 95 8.84 1.32 -7.66
C ALA A 95 7.81 0.56 -8.53
N THR A 96 8.12 -0.69 -8.89
CA THR A 96 7.20 -1.56 -9.62
C THR A 96 5.94 -1.86 -8.80
N SER A 97 6.09 -2.21 -7.52
CA SER A 97 4.95 -2.47 -6.63
C SER A 97 4.05 -1.24 -6.47
N MET A 98 4.63 -0.07 -6.24
CA MET A 98 3.88 1.19 -6.08
C MET A 98 3.14 1.58 -7.37
N THR A 99 3.76 1.37 -8.53
CA THR A 99 3.09 1.55 -9.83
C THR A 99 1.88 0.62 -9.96
N SER A 100 2.03 -0.65 -9.60
CA SER A 100 0.91 -1.61 -9.63
C SER A 100 -0.22 -1.23 -8.67
N ILE A 101 0.11 -0.74 -7.46
CA ILE A 101 -0.88 -0.25 -6.50
C ILE A 101 -1.63 0.96 -7.07
N ALA A 102 -0.92 1.92 -7.67
CA ALA A 102 -1.52 3.09 -8.29
C ALA A 102 -2.44 2.72 -9.47
N GLU A 103 -2.01 1.81 -10.35
CA GLU A 103 -2.82 1.32 -11.47
C GLU A 103 -4.12 0.65 -11.00
N ARG A 104 -4.04 -0.16 -9.93
CA ARG A 104 -5.22 -0.79 -9.32
C ARG A 104 -6.16 0.25 -8.72
N ALA A 105 -5.61 1.27 -8.06
CA ALA A 105 -6.41 2.36 -7.49
C ALA A 105 -7.14 3.16 -8.58
N VAL A 106 -6.46 3.50 -9.68
CA VAL A 106 -7.09 4.19 -10.83
C VAL A 106 -8.19 3.34 -11.45
N ARG A 107 -7.93 2.05 -11.67
CA ARG A 107 -8.93 1.14 -12.26
C ARG A 107 -10.17 1.02 -11.38
N SER A 108 -9.98 0.84 -10.06
CA SER A 108 -11.09 0.74 -9.11
C SER A 108 -11.91 2.02 -9.07
N ALA A 109 -11.26 3.20 -9.10
CA ALA A 109 -11.97 4.48 -9.12
C ALA A 109 -12.80 4.67 -10.40
N THR A 110 -12.28 4.23 -11.55
CA THR A 110 -13.02 4.26 -12.82
C THR A 110 -14.23 3.32 -12.80
N GLU A 111 -14.05 2.07 -12.35
CA GLU A 111 -15.13 1.09 -12.23
C GLU A 111 -16.24 1.55 -11.27
N GLU A 112 -15.87 2.16 -10.14
CA GLU A 112 -16.83 2.76 -9.20
C GLU A 112 -17.54 3.98 -9.81
N GLY A 113 -16.81 4.84 -10.53
CA GLY A 113 -17.38 5.98 -11.23
C GLY A 113 -18.42 5.57 -12.28
N GLU A 114 -18.12 4.54 -13.07
CA GLU A 114 -19.04 3.97 -14.06
C GLU A 114 -20.28 3.34 -13.40
N ALA A 115 -20.10 2.62 -12.29
CA ALA A 115 -21.20 2.01 -11.54
C ALA A 115 -22.15 3.07 -10.95
N ILE A 116 -21.61 4.15 -10.39
CA ILE A 116 -22.39 5.28 -9.87
C ILE A 116 -23.11 6.00 -11.02
N ALA A 117 -22.41 6.29 -12.12
CA ALA A 117 -23.00 6.93 -13.29
C ALA A 117 -24.19 6.13 -13.84
N LYS A 118 -24.04 4.81 -13.97
CA LYS A 118 -25.10 3.88 -14.41
C LYS A 118 -26.28 3.83 -13.44
N ALA A 119 -26.02 3.88 -12.13
CA ALA A 119 -27.08 3.94 -11.11
C ALA A 119 -27.86 5.27 -11.14
N THR A 120 -27.21 6.38 -11.51
CA THR A 120 -27.86 7.70 -11.61
C THR A 120 -28.55 7.99 -12.94
N SER A 121 -28.12 7.34 -14.03
CA SER A 121 -28.69 7.52 -15.38
C SER A 121 -29.86 6.58 -15.70
N GLY A 122 -30.19 5.66 -14.80
CA GLY A 122 -31.35 4.75 -14.91
C GLY A 122 -32.65 5.27 -14.26
N LYS A 123 -32.79 6.58 -14.02
CA LYS A 123 -34.02 7.23 -13.54
C LYS A 123 -34.61 8.15 -14.60
#